data_AF-A0A932FCW7-F1
#
_entry.id   AF-A0A932FCW7-F1
#
_cell.length_a   1.000
_cell.length_b   1.000
_cell.length_c   1.000
_cell.angle_alpha   90.00
_cell.angle_beta   90.00
_cell.angle_gamma   90.00
#
_symmetry.space_group_name_H-M   'P 1'
#
loop_
_entity.id
_entity.type
_entity.pdbx_description
1 polymer ?
#
loop_
_entity_poly.entity_id
_entity_poly.type
_entity_poly.pdbx_seq_one_letter_code
_entity_poly.pdbx_strand_id
1 'polypeptide(L)'
;MSTPPLLSPLQRAVYETDQLGLNLRDSVRLVTQKLGFFVGQQRYLAERKRVEAIIAQYGTPIGGGDPDDHARSTPHQIGSAS
;
A
#
# COMPACT_ATOMS: atom_id res chain seq x y z
N MET A 1 16.98 -7.28 11.40
CA MET A 1 15.88 -7.12 10.42
C MET A 1 15.18 -5.82 10.76
N SER A 2 15.23 -4.82 9.88
CA SER A 2 14.54 -3.55 10.11
C SER A 2 13.05 -3.76 9.84
N THR A 3 12.19 -3.50 10.83
CA THR A 3 10.74 -3.51 10.65
C THR A 3 10.37 -2.54 9.54
N PRO A 4 9.52 -2.93 8.58
CA PRO A 4 9.14 -2.04 7.48
C PRO A 4 8.46 -0.79 8.03
N PRO A 5 8.64 0.36 7.37
CA PRO A 5 8.07 1.60 7.85
C PRO A 5 6.54 1.57 7.74
N LEU A 6 5.85 1.89 8.85
CA LEU A 6 4.39 2.01 8.86
C LEU A 6 3.99 3.37 8.28
N LEU A 7 3.34 3.36 7.12
CA LEU A 7 2.79 4.58 6.50
C LEU A 7 1.46 4.98 7.12
N SER A 8 1.23 6.29 7.26
CA SER A 8 -0.12 6.80 7.56
C SER A 8 -1.12 6.46 6.44
N PRO A 9 -2.45 6.50 6.69
CA PRO A 9 -3.45 6.17 5.67
C PRO A 9 -3.31 6.98 4.38
N LEU A 10 -3.04 8.29 4.49
CA LEU A 10 -2.81 9.16 3.33
C LEU A 10 -1.52 8.80 2.59
N GLN A 11 -0.42 8.57 3.31
CA GLN A 11 0.86 8.18 2.71
C GLN A 11 0.76 6.83 2.00
N ARG A 12 0.03 5.88 2.59
CA ARG A 12 -0.23 4.59 1.98
C ARG A 12 -1.08 4.72 0.72
N ALA A 13 -2.15 5.52 0.76
CA ALA A 13 -2.97 5.78 -0.41
C ALA A 13 -2.17 6.42 -1.55
N VAL A 14 -1.27 7.37 -1.25
CA VAL A 14 -0.36 7.99 -2.21
C VAL A 14 0.63 6.95 -2.77
N TYR A 15 1.29 6.17 -1.91
CA TYR A 15 2.23 5.14 -2.32
C TYR A 15 1.60 4.14 -3.29
N GLU A 16 0.45 3.57 -2.93
CA GLU A 16 -0.28 2.60 -3.76
C GLU A 16 -0.74 3.22 -5.09
N THR A 17 -1.12 4.50 -5.09
CA THR A 17 -1.57 5.19 -6.30
C THR A 17 -0.40 5.51 -7.25
N ASP A 18 0.77 5.88 -6.72
CA ASP A 18 1.95 6.15 -7.54
C ASP A 18 2.44 4.89 -8.29
N GLN A 19 2.24 3.69 -7.73
CA GLN A 19 2.56 2.42 -8.42
C GLN A 19 1.73 2.20 -9.70
N LEU A 20 0.60 2.90 -9.85
CA LEU A 20 -0.27 2.79 -11.02
C LEU A 20 0.21 3.61 -12.22
N GLY A 21 1.25 4.46 -12.05
CA GLY A 21 1.83 5.24 -13.15
C GLY A 21 0.89 6.28 -13.77
N LEU A 22 -0.14 6.72 -13.03
CA LEU A 22 -1.11 7.72 -13.49
C LEU A 22 -0.49 9.13 -13.55
N ASN A 23 -1.10 10.02 -14.33
CA ASN A 23 -0.74 11.43 -14.26
C ASN A 23 -1.19 12.05 -12.92
N LEU A 24 -0.58 13.17 -12.55
CA LEU A 24 -0.81 13.83 -11.26
C LEU A 24 -2.28 14.15 -10.98
N ARG A 25 -3.06 14.55 -12.00
CA ARG A 25 -4.48 14.89 -11.82
C ARG A 25 -5.29 13.65 -11.45
N ASP A 26 -5.07 12.55 -12.15
CA ASP A 26 -5.79 11.29 -11.93
C ASP A 26 -5.37 10.62 -10.63
N SER A 27 -4.08 10.68 -10.28
CA SER A 27 -3.59 10.23 -8.96
C SER A 27 -4.25 10.97 -7.80
N VAL A 28 -4.32 12.31 -7.89
CA VAL A 28 -4.95 13.14 -6.87
C VAL A 28 -6.44 12.84 -6.74
N ARG A 29 -7.13 12.65 -7.89
CA ARG A 29 -8.54 12.26 -7.91
C ARG A 29 -8.77 10.91 -7.24
N LEU A 30 -7.93 9.92 -7.55
CA LEU A 30 -8.06 8.57 -6.99
C LEU A 30 -7.81 8.56 -5.48
N VAL A 31 -6.75 9.23 -4.99
CA VAL A 31 -6.49 9.33 -3.55
C VAL A 31 -7.63 10.03 -2.81
N THR A 32 -8.17 11.11 -3.38
CA THR A 32 -9.34 11.81 -2.83
C THR A 32 -10.55 10.86 -2.70
N GLN A 33 -10.80 10.04 -3.73
CA GLN A 33 -11.88 9.05 -3.70
C GLN A 33 -11.64 7.96 -2.66
N LYS A 34 -10.41 7.43 -2.55
CA LYS A 34 -10.06 6.38 -1.58
C LYS A 34 -10.21 6.84 -0.13
N LEU A 35 -9.93 8.10 0.16
CA LEU A 35 -9.93 8.64 1.53
C LEU A 35 -11.25 9.29 1.95
N GLY A 36 -12.15 9.56 1.02
CA GLY A 36 -13.44 10.20 1.30
C GLY A 36 -13.35 11.69 1.65
N PHE A 37 -12.19 12.33 1.46
CA PHE A 37 -12.00 13.77 1.62
C PHE A 37 -11.04 14.32 0.57
N PHE A 38 -11.18 15.61 0.26
CA PHE A 38 -10.38 16.27 -0.76
C PHE A 38 -8.89 16.35 -0.38
N VAL A 39 -8.03 15.78 -1.24
CA VAL A 39 -6.58 15.93 -1.15
C VAL A 39 -6.13 16.82 -2.29
N GLY A 40 -5.65 18.02 -1.99
CA GLY A 40 -5.10 18.92 -3.01
C GLY A 40 -3.76 18.44 -3.57
N GLN A 41 -3.42 18.90 -4.78
CA GLN A 41 -2.17 18.55 -5.47
C GLN A 41 -0.92 18.81 -4.62
N GLN A 42 -0.85 19.96 -3.94
CA GLN A 42 0.30 20.30 -3.08
C GLN A 42 0.45 19.31 -1.92
N ARG A 43 -0.67 18.88 -1.31
CA ARG A 43 -0.65 17.90 -0.22
C ARG A 43 -0.21 16.53 -0.74
N TYR A 44 -0.73 16.11 -1.89
CA TYR A 44 -0.31 14.86 -2.54
C TYR A 44 1.20 14.82 -2.76
N LEU A 45 1.76 15.86 -3.39
CA LEU A 45 3.20 15.93 -3.68
C LEU A 45 4.06 15.96 -2.41
N ALA A 46 3.59 16.63 -1.35
CA ALA A 46 4.28 16.65 -0.07
C ALA A 46 4.35 15.26 0.57
N GLU A 47 3.24 14.50 0.55
CA GLU A 47 3.23 13.13 1.10
C GLU A 47 4.02 12.16 0.23
N ARG A 48 3.99 12.30 -1.10
CA ARG A 48 4.83 11.52 -2.01
C ARG A 48 6.31 11.65 -1.65
N LYS A 49 6.81 12.89 -1.47
CA LYS A 49 8.20 13.13 -1.05
C LYS A 49 8.53 12.50 0.30
N ARG A 50 7.58 12.52 1.25
CA ARG A 50 7.77 11.87 2.56
C ARG A 50 7.84 10.35 2.43
N VAL A 51 6.97 9.76 1.60
CA VAL A 51 6.99 8.33 1.29
C VAL A 51 8.32 7.94 0.65
N GLU A 52 8.81 8.71 -0.33
CA GLU A 52 10.11 8.49 -0.98
C GLU A 52 11.26 8.53 0.05
N ALA A 53 11.26 9.50 0.97
CA ALA A 53 12.25 9.59 2.04
C ALA A 53 12.19 8.40 3.01
N ILE A 54 10.97 7.97 3.37
CA ILE A 54 10.76 6.79 4.22
C ILE A 54 11.29 5.53 3.53
N ILE A 55 11.00 5.33 2.24
CA ILE A 55 11.49 4.18 1.47
C ILE A 55 13.01 4.20 1.39
N ALA A 56 13.61 5.36 1.12
CA ALA A 56 15.06 5.50 1.06
C ALA A 56 15.74 5.15 2.40
N GLN A 57 15.10 5.47 3.53
CA GLN A 57 15.67 5.26 4.86
C GLN A 57 15.42 3.85 5.43
N TYR A 58 14.24 3.28 5.19
CA TYR A 58 13.78 2.07 5.87
C TYR A 58 13.44 0.92 4.91
N GLY A 59 13.53 1.13 3.60
CA GLY A 59 13.12 0.18 2.58
C GLY A 59 11.64 0.24 2.24
N THR A 60 11.22 -0.62 1.31
CA THR A 60 9.84 -0.65 0.81
C THR A 60 8.86 -0.98 1.94
N PRO A 61 7.79 -0.19 2.16
CA PRO A 61 6.76 -0.52 3.14
C PRO A 61 6.09 -1.83 2.75
N ILE A 62 5.99 -2.76 3.69
CA ILE A 62 5.17 -3.97 3.49
C ILE A 62 3.72 -3.49 3.47
N GLY A 63 3.13 -3.50 2.28
CA GLY A 63 1.69 -3.33 2.13
C GLY A 63 1.04 -4.40 3.00
N GLY A 64 0.27 -3.97 3.99
CA GLY A 64 -0.63 -4.83 4.77
C GLY A 64 -1.26 -5.82 3.82
N GLY A 65 -0.77 -7.05 3.92
CA GLY A 65 -1.25 -8.16 3.14
C GLY A 65 -2.73 -8.29 3.40
N ASP A 66 -3.42 -8.73 2.37
CA ASP A 66 -4.65 -9.46 2.53
C ASP A 66 -4.64 -10.28 3.84
N PRO A 67 -5.62 -10.15 4.76
CA PRO A 67 -5.66 -10.96 5.97
C PRO A 67 -5.73 -12.48 5.67
N ASP A 68 -5.94 -12.88 4.41
CA ASP A 68 -6.05 -14.26 3.94
C ASP A 68 -4.72 -14.89 3.47
N ASP A 69 -3.60 -14.14 3.41
CA ASP A 69 -2.30 -14.72 2.98
C ASP A 69 -1.63 -15.59 4.07
N HIS A 70 -2.31 -15.83 5.19
CA HIS A 70 -1.91 -16.81 6.22
C HIS A 70 -2.68 -18.14 6.16
N ALA A 71 -3.54 -18.36 5.15
CA ALA A 71 -4.41 -19.54 5.09
C ALA A 71 -4.24 -20.37 3.80
N ARG A 72 -3.01 -20.80 3.46
CA ARG A 72 -2.86 -22.01 2.62
C ARG A 72 -1.65 -22.84 2.97
N SER A 73 -1.70 -23.41 4.18
CA SER A 73 -1.03 -24.67 4.50
C SER A 73 -2.07 -25.64 5.06
N THR A 74 -2.95 -26.11 4.20
CA THR A 74 -3.79 -27.29 4.45
C THR A 74 -3.37 -28.37 3.48
N PRO A 75 -2.60 -29.39 3.90
CA PRO A 75 -2.45 -30.58 3.09
C PRO A 75 -3.81 -31.29 3.06
N HIS A 76 -4.43 -31.39 1.87
CA HIS A 76 -5.51 -32.33 1.66
C HIS A 76 -4.99 -33.74 1.93
N GLN A 77 -5.30 -34.29 3.10
CA GLN A 77 -5.23 -35.72 3.32
C GLN A 77 -6.44 -36.35 2.64
N ILE A 78 -6.23 -36.75 1.39
CA ILE A 78 -7.21 -37.48 0.58
C ILE A 78 -7.29 -38.89 1.19
N GLY A 79 -8.46 -39.26 1.71
CA GLY A 79 -8.72 -40.57 2.29
C GLY A 79 -8.49 -41.68 1.25
N SER A 80 -7.63 -42.63 1.58
CA SER A 80 -7.55 -43.90 0.87
C SER A 80 -8.53 -44.86 1.54
N ALA A 81 -9.63 -45.14 0.86
CA ALA A 81 -10.46 -46.30 1.16
C ALA A 81 -9.75 -47.54 0.59
N SER A 82 -9.64 -48.59 1.39
CA SER A 82 -9.35 -49.96 0.97
C SER A 82 -10.04 -50.91 1.92
#